data_AF-A0A1H1QSG3-F1
#
_entry.id   AF-A0A1H1QSG3-F1
#
_cell.length_a   1.000
_cell.length_b   1.000
_cell.length_c   1.000
_cell.angle_alpha   90.00
_cell.angle_beta   90.00
_cell.angle_gamma   90.00
#
_symmetry.space_group_name_H-M   'P 1'
#
loop_
_entity.id
_entity.type
_entity.pdbx_description
1 polymer ?
#
loop_
_entity_poly.entity_id
_entity_poly.type
_entity_poly.pdbx_seq_one_letter_code
_entity_poly.pdbx_strand_id
1 'polypeptide(L)'
;MKKVFPFLLITMMACNSQQNIDAQKQAIVNFLQEDAKGVKTDLKIEVSQIEITDVTVADSISILKERYQAEIEKAQKSIDNFQSNIDSAMKENKSLDNSNIDNLANIAANKSIGEMNQRGLEKAQAALKEVDKQKSISLAKYEDRDENELLVKKAETTFSFFNPRLQTRQERTDDFVMSKDGSEVVGIIENGKVRRKRK
;
A
#
# COMPACT_ATOMS: atom_id res chain seq x y z
N MET A 1 -71.31 -0.43 -11.78
CA MET A 1 -70.34 -1.30 -11.07
C MET A 1 -68.94 -0.82 -11.45
N LYS A 2 -68.34 0.06 -10.63
CA LYS A 2 -67.11 -0.19 -9.87
C LYS A 2 -66.13 -1.16 -10.55
N LYS A 3 -64.95 -0.64 -10.91
CA LYS A 3 -63.67 -1.09 -10.34
C LYS A 3 -62.59 -0.04 -10.57
N VAL A 4 -62.13 0.50 -9.44
CA VAL A 4 -60.95 1.36 -9.28
C VAL A 4 -59.74 0.44 -9.09
N PHE A 5 -58.62 0.85 -9.68
CA PHE A 5 -57.25 0.33 -9.56
C PHE A 5 -56.78 0.19 -8.09
N PRO A 6 -55.73 -0.61 -7.79
CA PRO A 6 -54.41 0.04 -7.70
C PRO A 6 -53.22 -0.79 -8.18
N PHE A 7 -52.41 -0.13 -9.01
CA PHE A 7 -51.04 -0.45 -9.35
C PHE A 7 -50.17 0.33 -8.36
N LEU A 8 -49.67 -0.31 -7.29
CA LEU A 8 -48.76 0.35 -6.34
C LEU A 8 -47.99 -0.69 -5.51
N LEU A 9 -46.84 -1.16 -6.00
CA LEU A 9 -45.91 -1.94 -5.16
C LEU A 9 -44.48 -2.11 -5.71
N ILE A 10 -43.74 -1.04 -6.00
CA ILE A 10 -42.26 -1.13 -6.19
C ILE A 10 -41.58 0.19 -5.77
N THR A 11 -41.26 0.40 -4.48
CA THR A 11 -40.34 1.49 -4.02
C THR A 11 -39.76 1.28 -2.60
N MET A 12 -39.40 0.06 -2.16
CA MET A 12 -38.84 -0.15 -0.80
C MET A 12 -37.34 -0.52 -0.71
N MET A 13 -36.59 -0.61 -1.81
CA MET A 13 -35.16 -1.01 -1.75
C MET A 13 -34.14 0.13 -1.60
N ALA A 14 -34.55 1.40 -1.71
CA ALA A 14 -33.61 2.54 -1.69
C ALA A 14 -33.31 3.11 -0.29
N CYS A 15 -34.09 2.79 0.75
CA CYS A 15 -33.86 3.32 2.10
C CYS A 15 -32.72 2.61 2.86
N ASN A 16 -32.46 1.32 2.58
CA ASN A 16 -31.45 0.56 3.33
C ASN A 16 -30.01 0.91 2.94
N SER A 17 -29.76 1.31 1.69
CA SER A 17 -28.42 1.72 1.24
C SER A 17 -28.01 3.08 1.81
N GLN A 18 -28.94 4.04 1.86
CA GLN A 18 -28.67 5.37 2.41
C GLN A 18 -28.43 5.33 3.92
N GLN A 19 -29.21 4.54 4.66
CA GLN A 19 -29.01 4.33 6.10
C GLN A 19 -27.64 3.72 6.41
N ASN A 20 -27.12 2.84 5.56
CA ASN A 20 -25.81 2.23 5.72
C ASN A 20 -24.67 3.26 5.51
N ILE A 21 -24.79 4.09 4.46
CA ILE A 21 -23.82 5.17 4.17
C ILE A 21 -23.75 6.19 5.33
N ASP A 22 -24.90 6.60 5.88
CA ASP A 22 -24.91 7.56 6.98
C ASP A 22 -24.28 6.98 8.26
N ALA A 23 -24.52 5.70 8.55
CA ALA A 23 -23.85 5.00 9.65
C ALA A 23 -22.33 4.92 9.44
N GLN A 24 -21.87 4.67 8.22
CA GLN A 24 -20.45 4.62 7.86
C GLN A 24 -19.79 6.00 7.97
N LYS A 25 -20.45 7.07 7.51
CA LYS A 25 -19.99 8.45 7.74
C LYS A 25 -19.87 8.74 9.23
N GLN A 26 -20.84 8.32 10.04
CA GLN A 26 -20.79 8.52 11.49
C GLN A 26 -19.64 7.74 12.13
N ALA A 27 -19.34 6.53 11.67
CA ALA A 27 -18.18 5.76 12.14
C ALA A 27 -16.86 6.50 11.87
N ILE A 28 -16.73 7.16 10.71
CA ILE A 28 -15.57 8.00 10.37
C ILE A 28 -15.52 9.25 11.25
N VAL A 29 -16.64 9.95 11.45
CA VAL A 29 -16.70 11.11 12.34
C VAL A 29 -16.28 10.74 13.76
N ASN A 30 -16.81 9.63 14.30
CA ASN A 30 -16.43 9.11 15.61
C ASN A 30 -14.93 8.79 15.65
N PHE A 31 -14.41 8.13 14.62
CA PHE A 31 -12.99 7.84 14.50
C PHE A 31 -12.13 9.10 14.38
N LEU A 32 -12.60 10.19 13.82
CA LEU A 32 -11.79 11.41 13.75
C LEU A 32 -11.91 12.26 15.01
N GLN A 33 -13.04 12.21 15.71
CA GLN A 33 -13.28 12.99 16.93
C GLN A 33 -12.65 12.37 18.17
N GLU A 34 -12.59 11.04 18.27
CA GLU A 34 -12.00 10.39 19.44
C GLU A 34 -10.47 10.42 19.36
N ASP A 35 -9.78 10.69 20.45
CA ASP A 35 -8.35 10.45 20.51
C ASP A 35 -8.05 8.96 20.76
N ALA A 36 -6.77 8.61 20.90
CA ALA A 36 -6.32 7.26 21.19
C ALA A 36 -6.86 6.69 22.52
N LYS A 37 -7.19 7.57 23.48
CA LYS A 37 -7.71 7.24 24.81
C LYS A 37 -9.24 7.30 24.86
N GLY A 38 -9.91 7.55 23.74
CA GLY A 38 -11.38 7.65 23.65
C GLY A 38 -11.94 9.03 24.06
N VAL A 39 -11.09 10.05 24.22
CA VAL A 39 -11.54 11.41 24.53
C VAL A 39 -12.06 12.07 23.27
N LYS A 40 -13.32 12.52 23.29
CA LYS A 40 -13.94 13.21 22.15
C LYS A 40 -13.46 14.65 22.04
N THR A 41 -13.11 15.06 20.83
CA THR A 41 -12.70 16.41 20.47
C THR A 41 -13.83 17.12 19.70
N ASP A 42 -14.03 18.42 19.96
CA ASP A 42 -15.04 19.23 19.27
C ASP A 42 -14.51 19.78 17.93
N LEU A 43 -14.06 18.89 17.05
CA LEU A 43 -13.55 19.26 15.73
C LEU A 43 -14.66 19.59 14.71
N LYS A 44 -15.94 19.49 15.09
CA LYS A 44 -17.13 19.79 14.25
C LYS A 44 -17.00 19.24 12.82
N ILE A 45 -16.75 17.93 12.75
CA ILE A 45 -16.42 17.26 11.49
C ILE A 45 -17.69 17.12 10.65
N GLU A 46 -17.58 17.45 9.37
CA GLU A 46 -18.67 17.34 8.39
C GLU A 46 -18.14 16.58 7.17
N VAL A 47 -18.76 15.44 6.85
CA VAL A 47 -18.39 14.60 5.71
C VAL A 47 -19.16 15.07 4.47
N SER A 48 -18.46 15.55 3.44
CA SER A 48 -19.05 16.02 2.19
C SER A 48 -19.18 14.89 1.16
N GLN A 49 -18.18 14.01 1.08
CA GLN A 49 -18.17 12.89 0.14
C GLN A 49 -17.59 11.64 0.81
N ILE A 50 -18.16 10.49 0.47
CA ILE A 50 -17.64 9.18 0.84
C ILE A 50 -17.84 8.22 -0.34
N GLU A 51 -16.78 7.52 -0.71
CA GLU A 51 -16.80 6.43 -1.68
C GLU A 51 -16.29 5.17 -0.99
N ILE A 52 -17.08 4.10 -1.05
CA ILE A 52 -16.79 2.86 -0.33
C ILE A 52 -16.57 1.76 -1.35
N THR A 53 -15.41 1.13 -1.25
CA THR A 53 -15.00 0.01 -2.09
C THR A 53 -14.69 -1.20 -1.22
N ASP A 54 -15.07 -2.36 -1.73
CA ASP A 54 -14.77 -3.63 -1.09
C ASP A 54 -13.33 -4.03 -1.43
N VAL A 55 -12.59 -4.50 -0.42
CA VAL A 55 -11.26 -5.07 -0.60
C VAL A 55 -11.35 -6.55 -0.31
N THR A 56 -11.16 -7.35 -1.36
CA THR A 56 -11.28 -8.80 -1.33
C THR A 56 -9.93 -9.49 -1.13
N VAL A 57 -9.97 -10.82 -0.96
CA VAL A 57 -8.77 -11.65 -1.01
C VAL A 57 -8.04 -11.49 -2.35
N ALA A 58 -8.76 -11.47 -3.47
CA ALA A 58 -8.17 -11.27 -4.80
C ALA A 58 -7.39 -9.96 -4.90
N ASP A 59 -7.97 -8.85 -4.42
CA ASP A 59 -7.31 -7.54 -4.40
C ASP A 59 -6.03 -7.58 -3.57
N SER A 60 -6.09 -8.20 -2.39
CA SER A 60 -4.92 -8.33 -1.51
C SER A 60 -3.82 -9.18 -2.15
N ILE A 61 -4.17 -10.25 -2.87
CA ILE A 61 -3.22 -11.08 -3.60
C ILE A 61 -2.59 -10.27 -4.74
N SER A 62 -3.38 -9.50 -5.49
CA SER A 62 -2.87 -8.65 -6.58
C SER A 62 -1.85 -7.64 -6.07
N ILE A 63 -2.20 -6.90 -5.02
CA ILE A 63 -1.32 -5.91 -4.38
C ILE A 63 -0.01 -6.55 -3.91
N LEU A 64 -0.08 -7.74 -3.30
CA LEU A 64 1.13 -8.46 -2.87
C LEU A 64 1.98 -8.90 -4.07
N LYS A 65 1.37 -9.46 -5.11
CA LYS A 65 2.07 -9.89 -6.33
C LYS A 65 2.77 -8.71 -7.02
N GLU A 66 2.07 -7.60 -7.21
CA GLU A 66 2.62 -6.37 -7.81
C GLU A 66 3.79 -5.82 -7.00
N ARG A 67 3.64 -5.74 -5.67
CA ARG A 67 4.71 -5.28 -4.78
C ARG A 67 5.96 -6.15 -4.89
N TYR A 68 5.80 -7.46 -4.78
CA TYR A 68 6.96 -8.37 -4.85
C TYR A 68 7.58 -8.39 -6.25
N GLN A 69 6.77 -8.26 -7.31
CA GLN A 69 7.28 -8.13 -8.67
C GLN A 69 8.17 -6.89 -8.82
N ALA A 70 7.75 -5.74 -8.30
CA ALA A 70 8.57 -4.53 -8.30
C ALA A 70 9.87 -4.69 -7.48
N GLU A 71 9.83 -5.40 -6.35
CA GLU A 71 11.03 -5.70 -5.55
C GLU A 71 12.00 -6.64 -6.29
N ILE A 72 11.48 -7.67 -6.98
CA ILE A 72 12.25 -8.58 -7.83
C ILE A 72 12.93 -7.82 -8.98
N GLU A 73 12.19 -6.98 -9.69
CA GLU A 73 12.73 -6.19 -10.82
C GLU A 73 13.84 -5.25 -10.36
N LYS A 74 13.67 -4.60 -9.20
CA LYS A 74 14.71 -3.74 -8.61
C LYS A 74 15.96 -4.54 -8.23
N ALA A 75 15.80 -5.73 -7.67
CA ALA A 75 16.90 -6.62 -7.33
C ALA A 75 17.63 -7.10 -8.61
N GLN A 76 16.88 -7.52 -9.63
CA GLN A 76 17.44 -7.97 -10.91
C GLN A 76 18.24 -6.85 -11.60
N LYS A 77 17.68 -5.64 -11.67
CA LYS A 77 18.41 -4.47 -12.22
C LYS A 77 19.71 -4.20 -11.47
N SER A 78 19.73 -4.43 -10.16
CA SER A 78 20.94 -4.26 -9.35
C SER A 78 21.97 -5.34 -9.65
N ILE A 79 21.54 -6.59 -9.80
CA ILE A 79 22.36 -7.73 -10.24
C ILE A 79 22.99 -7.44 -11.59
N ASP A 80 22.21 -7.04 -12.58
CA ASP A 80 22.67 -6.75 -13.94
C ASP A 80 23.71 -5.62 -13.94
N ASN A 81 23.48 -4.57 -13.15
CA ASN A 81 24.45 -3.46 -13.00
C ASN A 81 25.77 -3.94 -12.40
N PHE A 82 25.73 -4.75 -11.33
CA PHE A 82 26.96 -5.26 -10.71
C PHE A 82 27.72 -6.19 -11.66
N GLN A 83 27.02 -7.07 -12.39
CA GLN A 83 27.63 -7.93 -13.41
C GLN A 83 28.29 -7.11 -14.51
N SER A 84 27.58 -6.12 -15.07
CA SER A 84 28.13 -5.22 -16.09
C SER A 84 29.38 -4.48 -15.63
N ASN A 85 29.43 -4.04 -14.36
CA ASN A 85 30.60 -3.37 -13.81
C ASN A 85 31.79 -4.31 -13.62
N ILE A 86 31.54 -5.55 -13.17
CA ILE A 86 32.56 -6.59 -13.04
C ILE A 86 33.15 -6.90 -14.42
N ASP A 87 32.29 -7.14 -15.41
CA ASP A 87 32.70 -7.47 -16.78
C ASP A 87 33.51 -6.33 -17.41
N SER A 88 33.10 -5.08 -17.18
CA SER A 88 33.80 -3.89 -17.67
C SER A 88 35.21 -3.79 -17.06
N ALA A 89 35.34 -3.93 -15.73
CA ALA A 89 36.63 -3.91 -15.05
C ALA A 89 37.54 -5.06 -15.49
N MET A 90 36.98 -6.26 -15.70
CA MET A 90 37.73 -7.41 -16.22
C MET A 90 38.19 -7.20 -17.66
N LYS A 91 37.35 -6.62 -18.52
CA LYS A 91 37.68 -6.33 -19.92
C LYS A 91 38.77 -5.27 -20.02
N GLU A 92 38.68 -4.21 -19.21
CA GLU A 92 39.71 -3.17 -19.14
C GLU A 92 41.05 -3.75 -18.70
N ASN A 93 41.08 -4.57 -17.65
CA ASN A 93 42.29 -5.25 -17.19
C ASN A 93 42.91 -6.15 -18.26
N LYS A 94 42.12 -6.86 -19.06
CA LYS A 94 42.62 -7.67 -20.18
C LYS A 94 43.23 -6.84 -21.31
N SER A 95 42.84 -5.57 -21.43
CA SER A 95 43.35 -4.66 -22.47
C SER A 95 44.65 -3.95 -22.07
N LEU A 96 44.99 -3.96 -20.78
CA LEU A 96 46.20 -3.35 -20.25
C LEU A 96 47.39 -4.31 -20.33
N ASP A 97 48.52 -3.81 -20.83
CA ASP A 97 49.79 -4.53 -20.75
C ASP A 97 50.31 -4.52 -19.31
N ASN A 98 50.42 -5.71 -18.72
CA ASN A 98 50.84 -5.90 -17.33
C ASN A 98 52.35 -5.79 -17.12
N SER A 99 53.13 -5.66 -18.19
CA SER A 99 54.57 -5.40 -18.13
C SER A 99 54.90 -3.91 -17.97
N ASN A 100 53.93 -3.02 -18.24
CA ASN A 100 54.05 -1.59 -18.03
C ASN A 100 53.71 -1.22 -16.58
N ILE A 101 54.68 -0.66 -15.85
CA ILE A 101 54.55 -0.28 -14.44
C ILE A 101 53.42 0.74 -14.22
N ASP A 102 53.19 1.66 -15.15
CA ASP A 102 52.14 2.68 -15.03
C ASP A 102 50.72 2.06 -15.09
N ASN A 103 50.58 0.91 -15.76
CA ASN A 103 49.30 0.18 -15.84
C ASN A 103 48.98 -0.64 -14.59
N LEU A 104 49.99 -0.96 -13.76
CA LEU A 104 49.79 -1.80 -12.57
C LEU A 104 48.82 -1.16 -11.57
N ALA A 105 48.87 0.17 -11.43
CA ALA A 105 47.95 0.92 -10.58
C ALA A 105 46.49 0.78 -11.05
N ASN A 106 46.24 0.87 -12.35
CA ASN A 106 44.92 0.71 -12.94
C ASN A 106 44.41 -0.73 -12.78
N ILE A 107 45.27 -1.73 -12.99
CA ILE A 107 44.91 -3.14 -12.80
C ILE A 107 44.48 -3.41 -11.35
N ALA A 108 45.23 -2.88 -10.38
CA ALA A 108 44.92 -3.00 -8.96
C ALA A 108 43.60 -2.28 -8.60
N ALA A 109 43.38 -1.07 -9.14
CA ALA A 109 42.14 -0.32 -8.94
C ALA A 109 40.92 -1.08 -9.49
N ASN A 110 41.00 -1.58 -10.72
CA ASN A 110 39.95 -2.37 -11.36
C ASN A 110 39.67 -3.68 -10.64
N LYS A 111 40.70 -4.34 -10.09
CA LYS A 111 40.51 -5.51 -9.22
C LYS A 111 39.69 -5.15 -7.97
N SER A 112 40.03 -4.05 -7.30
CA SER A 112 39.29 -3.56 -6.12
C SER A 112 37.84 -3.22 -6.46
N ILE A 113 37.60 -2.57 -7.61
CA ILE A 113 36.25 -2.31 -8.15
C ILE A 113 35.50 -3.63 -8.39
N GLY A 114 36.15 -4.61 -9.00
CA GLY A 114 35.58 -5.95 -9.22
C GLY A 114 35.16 -6.63 -7.91
N GLU A 115 36.03 -6.63 -6.90
CA GLU A 115 35.74 -7.20 -5.57
C GLU A 115 34.61 -6.46 -4.84
N MET A 116 34.54 -5.14 -4.97
CA MET A 116 33.44 -4.34 -4.43
C MET A 116 32.12 -4.68 -5.10
N ASN A 117 32.08 -4.74 -6.44
CA ASN A 117 30.88 -5.09 -7.18
C ASN A 117 30.47 -6.55 -6.96
N GLN A 118 31.43 -7.48 -6.79
CA GLN A 118 31.16 -8.88 -6.44
C GLN A 118 30.44 -8.99 -5.09
N ARG A 119 30.89 -8.26 -4.07
CA ARG A 119 30.18 -8.18 -2.78
C ARG A 119 28.79 -7.56 -2.92
N GLY A 120 28.64 -6.57 -3.80
CA GLY A 120 27.34 -5.97 -4.15
C GLY A 120 26.40 -6.99 -4.79
N LEU A 121 26.91 -7.76 -5.75
CA LEU A 121 26.20 -8.82 -6.46
C LEU A 121 25.70 -9.90 -5.50
N GLU A 122 26.57 -10.39 -4.61
CA GLU A 122 26.21 -11.39 -3.59
C GLU A 122 25.07 -10.89 -2.69
N LYS A 123 25.15 -9.63 -2.24
CA LYS A 123 24.08 -9.01 -1.44
C LYS A 123 22.77 -8.89 -2.22
N ALA A 124 22.83 -8.48 -3.49
CA ALA A 124 21.64 -8.35 -4.34
C ALA A 124 20.99 -9.71 -4.61
N GLN A 125 21.78 -10.76 -4.86
CA GLN A 125 21.30 -12.13 -5.02
C GLN A 125 20.69 -12.69 -3.73
N ALA A 126 21.30 -12.42 -2.56
CA ALA A 126 20.73 -12.79 -1.27
C ALA A 126 19.39 -12.08 -1.01
N ALA A 127 19.31 -10.79 -1.33
CA ALA A 127 18.07 -10.03 -1.23
C ALA A 127 16.97 -10.59 -2.14
N LEU A 128 17.30 -10.97 -3.38
CA LEU A 128 16.33 -11.60 -4.30
C LEU A 128 15.77 -12.90 -3.73
N LYS A 129 16.62 -13.78 -3.20
CA LYS A 129 16.18 -15.03 -2.54
C LYS A 129 15.27 -14.77 -1.35
N GLU A 130 15.58 -13.75 -0.55
CA GLU A 130 14.73 -13.38 0.58
C GLU A 130 13.38 -12.82 0.11
N VAL A 131 13.36 -12.00 -0.94
CA VAL A 131 12.12 -11.50 -1.56
C VAL A 131 11.23 -12.66 -2.02
N ASP A 132 11.79 -13.66 -2.71
CA ASP A 132 11.04 -14.84 -3.16
C ASP A 132 10.46 -15.66 -2.00
N LYS A 133 11.24 -15.81 -0.93
CA LYS A 133 10.80 -16.48 0.30
C LYS A 133 9.66 -15.71 0.96
N GLN A 134 9.80 -14.40 1.11
CA GLN A 134 8.78 -13.53 1.72
C GLN A 134 7.51 -13.48 0.86
N LYS A 135 7.63 -13.49 -0.46
CA LYS A 135 6.51 -13.61 -1.40
C LYS A 135 5.72 -14.88 -1.15
N SER A 136 6.40 -16.01 -1.06
CA SER A 136 5.77 -17.31 -0.80
C SER A 136 5.04 -17.32 0.55
N ILE A 137 5.71 -16.87 1.62
CA ILE A 137 5.11 -16.79 2.97
C ILE A 137 3.89 -15.87 3.01
N SER A 138 3.94 -14.72 2.32
CA SER A 138 2.85 -13.76 2.33
C SER A 138 1.63 -14.25 1.55
N LEU A 139 1.85 -14.92 0.41
CA LEU A 139 0.77 -15.48 -0.41
C LEU A 139 0.15 -16.73 0.21
N ALA A 140 0.93 -17.55 0.93
CA ALA A 140 0.44 -18.73 1.64
C ALA A 140 -0.71 -18.44 2.62
N LYS A 141 -0.83 -17.20 3.12
CA LYS A 141 -1.92 -16.76 4.00
C LYS A 141 -3.31 -16.77 3.34
N TYR A 142 -3.35 -16.96 2.02
CA TYR A 142 -4.57 -16.90 1.22
C TYR A 142 -4.84 -18.19 0.41
N GLU A 143 -4.00 -19.23 0.52
CA GLU A 143 -4.08 -20.43 -0.33
C GLU A 143 -5.45 -21.13 -0.30
N ASP A 144 -6.08 -21.19 0.88
CA ASP A 144 -7.39 -21.86 1.06
C ASP A 144 -8.56 -20.89 1.18
N ARG A 145 -8.37 -19.61 0.81
CA ARG A 145 -9.40 -18.57 0.95
C ARG A 145 -10.12 -18.31 -0.36
N ASP A 146 -11.42 -18.06 -0.27
CA ASP A 146 -12.22 -17.62 -1.43
C ASP A 146 -11.71 -16.25 -1.91
N GLU A 147 -11.42 -16.16 -3.21
CA GLU A 147 -10.95 -14.94 -3.87
C GLU A 147 -11.91 -13.76 -3.68
N ASN A 148 -13.22 -14.02 -3.59
CA ASN A 148 -14.25 -13.00 -3.40
C ASN A 148 -14.52 -12.70 -1.92
N GLU A 149 -13.80 -13.34 -0.98
CA GLU A 149 -14.00 -13.09 0.44
C GLU A 149 -13.65 -11.63 0.76
N LEU A 150 -14.64 -10.88 1.23
CA LEU A 150 -14.45 -9.51 1.71
C LEU A 150 -13.53 -9.50 2.93
N LEU A 151 -12.44 -8.74 2.86
CA LEU A 151 -11.48 -8.56 3.95
C LEU A 151 -11.79 -7.33 4.79
N VAL A 152 -11.97 -6.20 4.12
CA VAL A 152 -12.23 -4.87 4.69
C VAL A 152 -12.95 -4.03 3.64
N LYS A 153 -13.49 -2.89 4.06
CA LYS A 153 -13.93 -1.84 3.12
C LYS A 153 -12.93 -0.68 3.15
N LYS A 154 -12.57 -0.14 1.99
CA LYS A 154 -11.83 1.13 1.89
C LYS A 154 -12.85 2.25 1.69
N ALA A 155 -12.79 3.27 2.54
CA ALA A 155 -13.62 4.46 2.41
C ALA A 155 -12.75 5.67 2.07
N GLU A 156 -12.82 6.15 0.83
CA GLU A 156 -12.21 7.42 0.43
C GLU A 156 -13.19 8.54 0.81
N THR A 157 -12.78 9.42 1.71
CA THR A 157 -13.69 10.36 2.37
C THR A 157 -13.13 11.77 2.32
N THR A 158 -13.91 12.69 1.75
CA THR A 158 -13.68 14.13 1.87
C THR A 158 -14.53 14.66 3.01
N PHE A 159 -13.87 15.34 3.94
CA PHE A 159 -14.52 15.93 5.09
C PHE A 159 -13.87 17.27 5.43
N SER A 160 -14.62 18.08 6.16
CA SER A 160 -14.13 19.32 6.71
C SER A 160 -14.19 19.30 8.24
N PHE A 161 -13.27 20.02 8.87
CA PHE A 161 -13.17 20.11 10.32
C PHE A 161 -12.77 21.52 10.76
N PHE A 162 -13.21 21.93 11.94
CA PHE A 162 -12.82 23.19 12.54
C PHE A 162 -11.46 23.05 13.23
N ASN A 163 -10.48 23.83 12.79
CA ASN A 163 -9.17 23.88 13.40
C ASN A 163 -9.14 24.95 14.51
N PRO A 164 -9.11 24.59 15.80
CA PRO A 164 -9.19 25.56 16.88
C PRO A 164 -7.94 26.46 16.98
N ARG A 165 -6.80 26.05 16.43
CA ARG A 165 -5.59 26.89 16.42
C ARG A 165 -5.67 27.98 15.36
N LEU A 166 -6.26 27.68 14.21
CA LEU A 166 -6.39 28.62 13.09
C LEU A 166 -7.74 29.33 13.05
N GLN A 167 -8.69 28.94 13.91
CA GLN A 167 -10.05 29.48 13.99
C GLN A 167 -10.78 29.44 12.62
N THR A 168 -10.51 28.42 11.82
CA THR A 168 -11.09 28.25 10.48
C THR A 168 -11.39 26.80 10.16
N ARG A 169 -12.30 26.57 9.20
CA ARG A 169 -12.62 25.24 8.69
C ARG A 169 -11.59 24.84 7.64
N GLN A 170 -11.09 23.61 7.74
CA GLN A 170 -10.17 23.00 6.78
C GLN A 170 -10.86 21.80 6.15
N GLU A 171 -10.53 21.51 4.90
CA GLU A 171 -11.00 20.34 4.17
C GLU A 171 -9.83 19.39 3.91
N ARG A 172 -10.10 18.09 4.02
CA ARG A 172 -9.13 17.03 3.75
C ARG A 172 -9.85 15.83 3.11
N THR A 173 -9.13 15.14 2.24
CA THR A 173 -9.54 13.82 1.73
C THR A 173 -8.57 12.79 2.28
N ASP A 174 -9.10 11.73 2.88
CA ASP A 174 -8.31 10.58 3.34
C ASP A 174 -8.98 9.27 3.00
N ASP A 175 -8.14 8.23 2.95
CA ASP A 175 -8.55 6.85 2.87
C ASP A 175 -8.65 6.23 4.27
N PHE A 176 -9.80 5.68 4.59
CA PHE A 176 -10.06 4.93 5.81
C PHE A 176 -10.20 3.44 5.52
N VAL A 177 -9.74 2.62 6.46
CA VAL A 177 -9.98 1.18 6.44
C VAL A 177 -11.09 0.89 7.44
N MET A 178 -12.16 0.28 6.96
CA MET A 178 -13.32 -0.10 7.76
C MET A 178 -13.39 -1.63 7.92
N SER A 179 -14.11 -2.08 8.96
CA SER A 179 -14.47 -3.48 9.14
C SER A 179 -15.27 -4.02 7.94
N LYS A 180 -15.37 -5.34 7.81
CA LYS A 180 -16.10 -6.02 6.71
C LYS A 180 -17.55 -5.57 6.59
N ASP A 181 -18.21 -5.31 7.71
CA ASP A 181 -19.59 -4.81 7.78
C ASP A 181 -19.69 -3.28 7.69
N GLY A 182 -18.56 -2.56 7.71
CA GLY A 182 -18.48 -1.10 7.66
C GLY A 182 -18.93 -0.40 8.95
N SER A 183 -19.13 -1.13 10.05
CA SER A 183 -19.58 -0.56 11.32
C SER A 183 -18.49 0.19 12.09
N GLU A 184 -17.22 -0.17 11.87
CA GLU A 184 -16.07 0.41 12.57
C GLU A 184 -14.95 0.84 11.61
N VAL A 185 -14.25 1.92 11.96
CA VAL A 185 -13.01 2.33 11.29
C VAL A 185 -11.83 1.76 12.06
N VAL A 186 -11.06 0.88 11.43
CA VAL A 186 -9.93 0.19 12.04
C VAL A 186 -8.61 0.93 11.83
N GLY A 187 -8.57 1.90 10.92
CA GLY A 187 -7.41 2.76 10.69
C GLY A 187 -7.58 3.74 9.55
N ILE A 188 -6.57 4.59 9.39
CA ILE A 188 -6.42 5.54 8.29
C ILE A 188 -5.21 5.16 7.45
N ILE A 189 -5.28 5.30 6.14
CA ILE A 189 -4.15 5.07 5.23
C ILE A 189 -3.39 6.38 5.07
N GLU A 190 -2.16 6.42 5.58
CA GLU A 190 -1.26 7.56 5.44
C GLU A 190 0.06 7.08 4.82
N ASN A 191 0.49 7.71 3.73
CA ASN A 191 1.73 7.35 3.01
C ASN A 191 1.82 5.85 2.66
N GLY A 192 0.71 5.28 2.19
CA GLY A 192 0.61 3.85 1.84
C GLY A 192 0.66 2.89 3.04
N LYS A 193 0.51 3.38 4.28
CA LYS A 193 0.52 2.55 5.48
C LYS A 193 -0.74 2.77 6.30
N VAL A 194 -1.34 1.68 6.78
CA VAL A 194 -2.44 1.75 7.73
C VAL A 194 -1.92 2.19 9.09
N ARG A 195 -2.38 3.35 9.56
CA ARG A 195 -2.19 3.84 10.92
C ARG A 195 -3.43 3.58 11.74
N ARG A 196 -3.23 2.94 12.89
CA ARG A 196 -4.25 2.73 13.90
C ARG A 196 -4.05 3.73 15.02
N LYS A 197 -5.13 4.18 15.65
CA LYS A 197 -5.01 4.85 16.95
C LYS A 197 -4.40 3.88 17.95
N ARG A 198 -3.29 4.27 18.56
CA ARG A 198 -2.63 3.47 19.61
C ARG A 198 -3.40 3.66 20.90
N LYS A 199 -4.13 2.63 21.35
CA LYS A 199 -4.75 2.62 22.68
C LYS A 199 -3.68 2.70 23.78
#